data_AF-A0A9J6NXC0-F1
#
_entry.id   AF-A0A9J6NXC0-F1
#
_cell.length_a   1.000
_cell.length_b   1.000
_cell.length_c   1.000
_cell.angle_alpha   90.00
_cell.angle_beta   90.00
_cell.angle_gamma   90.00
#
_symmetry.space_group_name_H-M   'P 1'
#
loop_
_entity.id
_entity.type
_entity.pdbx_description
1 polymer ?
#
loop_
_entity_poly.entity_id
_entity_poly.type
_entity_poly.pdbx_seq_one_letter_code
_entity_poly.pdbx_strand_id
1 'polypeptide(L)'
;MSKSKIRALIFILIVTLAGLAGGIFIAVKGVFFKEFMGLSMGNWFKVIIGIAITIVVLYDFISIRVKRKKYGELKYRLKRKDKRKQIIGLILLIIIFFIQILIFTRGFKKFDFDVVFLMYCVWPLPLMFLYRNIEKEGIGEGGVHYWGEIIKWDKVLRYSFRGDTLTVVSRSKSFGVNEIIEIPFIIEDGDKIDIEEFLSEKVGE
;
A
#
# COMPACT_ATOMS: atom_id res chain seq x y z
N MET A 1 -14.47 4.86 12.44
CA MET A 1 -13.14 5.44 12.10
C MET A 1 -13.06 6.81 12.77
N SER A 2 -11.98 7.19 13.46
CA SER A 2 -11.97 8.48 14.18
C SER A 2 -12.07 9.66 13.21
N LYS A 3 -12.73 10.76 13.62
CA LYS A 3 -12.88 11.98 12.80
C LYS A 3 -11.53 12.51 12.31
N SER A 4 -10.46 12.36 13.11
CA SER A 4 -9.09 12.73 12.74
C SER A 4 -8.54 11.90 11.57
N LYS A 5 -8.80 10.60 11.53
CA LYS A 5 -8.37 9.71 10.44
C LYS A 5 -9.11 10.00 9.13
N ILE A 6 -10.38 10.36 9.20
CA ILE A 6 -11.17 10.78 8.03
C ILE A 6 -10.64 12.10 7.45
N ARG A 7 -10.35 13.09 8.31
CA ARG A 7 -9.77 14.37 7.88
C ARG A 7 -8.40 14.21 7.23
N ALA A 8 -7.54 13.36 7.80
CA ALA A 8 -6.24 13.03 7.20
C ALA A 8 -6.39 12.38 5.82
N LEU A 9 -7.35 11.46 5.67
CA LEU A 9 -7.60 10.77 4.40
C LEU A 9 -8.15 11.71 3.32
N ILE A 10 -9.05 12.63 3.70
CA ILE A 10 -9.57 13.67 2.80
C ILE A 10 -8.45 14.64 2.40
N PHE A 11 -7.61 15.06 3.34
CA PHE A 11 -6.48 15.94 3.04
C PHE A 11 -5.50 15.27 2.06
N ILE A 12 -5.16 14.00 2.29
CA ILE A 12 -4.30 13.23 1.38
C ILE A 12 -4.95 13.07 0.02
N LEU A 13 -6.26 12.80 -0.05
CA LEU A 13 -6.99 12.70 -1.32
C LEU A 13 -6.97 14.03 -2.09
N ILE A 14 -7.19 15.16 -1.41
CA ILE A 14 -7.13 16.50 -2.00
C ILE A 14 -5.72 16.81 -2.51
N VAL A 15 -4.67 16.52 -1.72
CA VAL A 15 -3.27 16.70 -2.13
C VAL A 15 -2.91 15.80 -3.31
N THR A 16 -3.44 14.56 -3.34
CA THR A 16 -3.22 13.61 -4.44
C THR A 16 -3.93 14.06 -5.72
N LEU A 17 -5.17 14.52 -5.62
CA LEU A 17 -5.92 15.09 -6.75
C LEU A 17 -5.29 16.40 -7.24
N ALA A 18 -4.78 17.24 -6.34
CA ALA A 18 -4.05 18.45 -6.70
C ALA A 18 -2.70 18.14 -7.38
N GLY A 19 -1.99 17.09 -6.94
CA GLY A 19 -0.78 16.60 -7.59
C GLY A 19 -1.04 15.99 -8.97
N LEU A 20 -2.12 15.22 -9.11
CA LEU A 20 -2.59 14.70 -10.41
C LEU A 20 -3.03 15.83 -11.34
N ALA A 21 -3.83 16.76 -10.85
CA ALA A 21 -4.27 17.93 -11.60
C ALA A 21 -3.08 18.84 -11.97
N GLY A 22 -2.09 18.97 -11.09
CA GLY A 22 -0.84 19.69 -11.36
C GLY A 22 0.00 19.01 -12.43
N GLY A 23 0.17 17.68 -12.36
CA GLY A 23 0.84 16.89 -13.40
C GLY A 23 0.12 16.93 -14.74
N ILE A 24 -1.22 16.85 -14.73
CA ILE A 24 -2.07 16.99 -15.93
C ILE A 24 -2.03 18.44 -16.44
N PHE A 25 -2.04 19.45 -15.58
CA PHE A 25 -1.96 20.86 -15.99
C PHE A 25 -0.59 21.21 -16.55
N ILE A 26 0.49 20.66 -16.01
CA ILE A 26 1.85 20.78 -16.57
C ILE A 26 1.92 20.04 -17.92
N ALA A 27 1.32 18.86 -18.04
CA ALA A 27 1.20 18.17 -19.32
C ALA A 27 0.38 19.02 -20.32
N VAL A 28 -0.77 19.55 -19.92
CA VAL A 28 -1.74 20.28 -20.76
C VAL A 28 -1.24 21.67 -21.17
N LYS A 29 -0.67 22.46 -20.25
CA LYS A 29 -0.18 23.83 -20.51
C LYS A 29 1.31 23.90 -20.86
N GLY A 30 2.14 22.96 -20.43
CA GLY A 30 3.58 22.96 -20.68
C GLY A 30 4.00 22.22 -21.95
N VAL A 31 3.23 21.20 -22.39
CA VAL A 31 3.69 20.27 -23.44
C VAL A 31 2.61 19.97 -24.49
N PHE A 32 1.35 19.76 -24.09
CA PHE A 32 0.29 19.27 -24.99
C PHE A 32 -0.17 20.28 -26.05
N PHE A 33 -0.02 21.59 -25.84
CA PHE A 33 -0.48 22.57 -26.84
C PHE A 33 0.63 23.08 -27.77
N LYS A 34 1.91 22.84 -27.47
CA LYS A 34 3.03 23.23 -28.36
C LYS A 34 3.79 22.05 -28.99
N GLU A 35 3.73 20.84 -28.42
CA GLU A 35 4.59 19.72 -28.84
C GLU A 35 3.86 18.36 -28.98
N PHE A 36 2.52 18.31 -29.08
CA PHE A 36 1.84 17.03 -29.35
C PHE A 36 2.25 16.39 -30.70
N MET A 37 2.95 17.14 -31.57
CA MET A 37 3.64 16.66 -32.77
C MET A 37 5.18 16.73 -32.74
N GLY A 38 5.81 17.01 -31.58
CA GLY A 38 7.26 17.25 -31.46
C GLY A 38 7.99 16.50 -30.34
N LEU A 39 7.29 15.71 -29.51
CA LEU A 39 7.91 14.94 -28.43
C LEU A 39 8.77 13.78 -28.94
N SER A 40 9.99 13.66 -28.40
CA SER A 40 10.85 12.50 -28.66
C SER A 40 10.22 11.21 -28.13
N MET A 41 10.51 10.07 -28.78
CA MET A 41 9.98 8.75 -28.41
C MET A 41 10.26 8.39 -26.94
N GLY A 42 11.40 8.85 -26.39
CA GLY A 42 11.75 8.66 -24.97
C GLY A 42 10.82 9.38 -24.00
N ASN A 43 10.25 10.52 -24.38
CA ASN A 43 9.28 11.23 -23.53
C ASN A 43 7.90 10.57 -23.56
N TRP A 44 7.50 10.02 -24.71
CA TRP A 44 6.28 9.21 -24.83
C TRP A 44 6.34 7.95 -23.96
N PHE A 45 7.48 7.25 -23.94
CA PHE A 45 7.68 6.08 -23.08
C PHE A 45 7.47 6.40 -21.60
N LYS A 46 8.00 7.55 -21.13
CA LYS A 46 7.80 8.04 -19.76
C LYS A 46 6.34 8.35 -19.44
N VAL A 47 5.60 8.97 -20.37
CA VAL A 47 4.15 9.21 -20.19
C VAL A 47 3.40 7.89 -20.03
N ILE A 48 3.69 6.90 -20.88
CA ILE A 48 3.07 5.57 -20.83
C ILE A 48 3.36 4.89 -19.49
N ILE A 49 4.62 4.92 -19.02
CA ILE A 49 4.98 4.38 -17.70
C ILE A 49 4.23 5.10 -16.59
N GLY A 50 4.14 6.43 -16.65
CA GLY A 50 3.39 7.22 -15.68
C GLY A 50 1.95 6.74 -15.56
N ILE A 51 1.24 6.62 -16.68
CA ILE A 51 -0.14 6.11 -16.73
C ILE A 51 -0.23 4.69 -16.15
N ALA A 52 0.70 3.81 -16.52
CA ALA A 52 0.72 2.43 -16.01
C ALA A 52 0.88 2.39 -14.48
N ILE A 53 1.78 3.21 -13.92
CA ILE A 53 1.96 3.33 -12.47
C ILE A 53 0.68 3.84 -11.81
N THR A 54 0.02 4.85 -12.37
CA THR A 54 -1.27 5.36 -11.84
C THR A 54 -2.32 4.26 -11.79
N ILE A 55 -2.46 3.49 -12.87
CA ILE A 55 -3.43 2.39 -12.95
C ILE A 55 -3.13 1.33 -11.88
N VAL A 56 -1.86 0.96 -11.69
CA VAL A 56 -1.45 0.00 -10.65
C VAL A 56 -1.81 0.50 -9.26
N VAL A 57 -1.55 1.77 -8.96
CA VAL A 57 -1.85 2.38 -7.65
C VAL A 57 -3.35 2.45 -7.39
N LEU A 58 -4.14 2.83 -8.40
CA LEU A 58 -5.60 2.87 -8.31
C LEU A 58 -6.18 1.47 -8.14
N TYR A 59 -5.68 0.50 -8.91
CA TYR A 59 -6.08 -0.90 -8.79
C TYR A 59 -5.77 -1.44 -7.40
N ASP A 60 -4.58 -1.16 -6.86
CA ASP A 60 -4.19 -1.55 -5.51
C ASP A 60 -5.19 -1.03 -4.47
N PHE A 61 -5.47 0.28 -4.50
CA PHE A 61 -6.41 0.92 -3.60
C PHE A 61 -7.82 0.33 -3.68
N ILE A 62 -8.35 0.17 -4.89
CA ILE A 62 -9.68 -0.38 -5.15
C ILE A 62 -9.74 -1.84 -4.70
N SER A 63 -8.72 -2.64 -5.02
CA SER A 63 -8.70 -4.07 -4.71
C SER A 63 -8.79 -4.33 -3.21
N ILE A 64 -8.06 -3.55 -2.40
CA ILE A 64 -8.11 -3.62 -0.93
C ILE A 64 -9.52 -3.31 -0.42
N ARG A 65 -10.20 -2.27 -0.95
CA ARG A 65 -11.59 -1.94 -0.56
C ARG A 65 -12.56 -3.04 -0.93
N VAL A 66 -12.48 -3.56 -2.16
CA VAL A 66 -13.37 -4.60 -2.67
C VAL A 66 -13.17 -5.89 -1.88
N LYS A 67 -11.92 -6.31 -1.64
CA LYS A 67 -11.59 -7.48 -0.80
C LYS A 67 -12.18 -7.33 0.60
N ARG A 68 -12.01 -6.17 1.23
CA ARG A 68 -12.58 -5.92 2.56
C ARG A 68 -14.11 -5.99 2.59
N LYS A 69 -14.79 -5.51 1.55
CA LYS A 69 -16.26 -5.62 1.44
C LYS A 69 -16.70 -7.07 1.20
N LYS A 70 -15.92 -7.85 0.44
CA LYS A 70 -16.28 -9.22 0.03
C LYS A 70 -16.06 -10.28 1.11
N TYR A 71 -14.98 -10.17 1.88
CA TYR A 71 -14.53 -11.24 2.78
C TYR A 71 -14.88 -11.00 4.26
N GLY A 72 -15.71 -9.99 4.54
CA GLY A 72 -16.30 -9.75 5.85
C GLY A 72 -15.42 -8.94 6.81
N GLU A 73 -15.96 -8.73 8.01
CA GLU A 73 -15.26 -8.02 9.09
C GLU A 73 -14.29 -8.95 9.83
N LEU A 74 -13.28 -8.34 10.46
CA LEU A 74 -12.35 -9.03 11.34
C LEU A 74 -13.11 -9.54 12.58
N LYS A 75 -13.02 -10.85 12.86
CA LYS A 75 -13.49 -11.44 14.12
C LYS A 75 -12.56 -11.02 15.25
N TYR A 76 -11.26 -11.19 15.05
CA TYR A 76 -10.22 -10.77 15.98
C TYR A 76 -9.30 -9.75 15.33
N ARG A 77 -9.12 -8.59 15.99
CA ARG A 77 -8.20 -7.54 15.52
C ARG A 77 -6.86 -7.73 16.19
N LEU A 78 -5.84 -8.04 15.40
CA LEU A 78 -4.52 -8.36 15.92
C LEU A 78 -3.51 -7.27 15.56
N LYS A 79 -2.51 -7.08 16.42
CA LYS A 79 -1.44 -6.12 16.18
C LYS A 79 -0.24 -6.83 15.59
N ARG A 80 0.22 -6.45 14.41
CA ARG A 80 1.45 -7.03 13.87
C ARG A 80 2.68 -6.69 14.71
N LYS A 81 3.55 -7.67 14.93
CA LYS A 81 4.81 -7.51 15.68
C LYS A 81 5.79 -6.51 15.02
N ASP A 82 5.96 -6.59 13.70
CA ASP A 82 6.94 -5.78 12.96
C ASP A 82 6.46 -4.39 12.51
N LYS A 83 5.37 -3.86 13.09
CA LYS A 83 4.81 -2.57 12.68
C LYS A 83 5.80 -1.40 12.74
N ARG A 84 6.76 -1.43 13.69
CA ARG A 84 7.81 -0.39 13.80
C ARG A 84 8.67 -0.28 12.54
N LYS A 85 9.10 -1.42 11.96
CA LYS A 85 9.93 -1.42 10.74
C LYS A 85 9.20 -0.76 9.56
N GLN A 86 7.88 -0.94 9.50
CA GLN A 86 7.05 -0.35 8.46
C GLN A 86 6.93 1.16 8.61
N ILE A 87 6.71 1.64 9.84
CA ILE A 87 6.67 3.07 10.13
C ILE A 87 8.00 3.73 9.75
N ILE A 88 9.13 3.10 10.07
CA ILE A 88 10.46 3.58 9.67
C ILE A 88 10.60 3.63 8.14
N GLY A 89 10.20 2.55 7.45
CA GLY A 89 10.22 2.51 5.98
C GLY A 89 9.36 3.60 5.35
N LEU A 90 8.17 3.86 5.89
CA LEU A 90 7.29 4.95 5.44
C LEU A 90 7.95 6.32 5.65
N ILE A 91 8.56 6.56 6.81
CA ILE A 91 9.27 7.81 7.11
C ILE A 91 10.42 8.01 6.12
N LEU A 92 11.20 6.96 5.83
CA LEU A 92 12.28 7.02 4.84
C LEU A 92 11.76 7.38 3.44
N LEU A 93 10.65 6.77 3.00
CA LEU A 93 10.03 7.10 1.71
C LEU A 93 9.55 8.56 1.65
N ILE A 94 8.99 9.07 2.74
CA ILE A 94 8.57 10.48 2.85
C ILE A 94 9.78 11.41 2.78
N ILE A 95 10.87 11.10 3.48
CA ILE A 95 12.11 11.89 3.44
C ILE A 95 12.69 11.92 2.03
N ILE A 96 12.78 10.76 1.35
CA ILE A 96 13.25 10.67 -0.04
C ILE A 96 12.40 11.55 -0.95
N PHE A 97 11.08 11.52 -0.78
CA PHE A 97 10.18 12.39 -1.53
C PHE A 97 10.45 13.88 -1.31
N PHE A 98 10.62 14.32 -0.05
CA PHE A 98 10.93 15.72 0.24
C PHE A 98 12.31 16.15 -0.27
N ILE A 99 13.32 15.28 -0.20
CA ILE A 99 14.65 15.54 -0.79
C ILE A 99 14.51 15.75 -2.31
N GLN A 100 13.72 14.93 -2.99
CA GLN A 100 13.47 15.09 -4.43
C GLN A 100 12.75 16.41 -4.75
N ILE A 101 11.75 16.81 -3.97
CA ILE A 101 11.12 18.14 -4.12
C ILE A 101 12.17 19.25 -3.93
N LEU A 102 13.02 19.15 -2.91
CA LEU A 102 14.03 20.17 -2.62
C LEU A 102 15.02 20.31 -3.78
N ILE A 103 15.49 19.18 -4.33
CA ILE A 103 16.38 19.15 -5.49
C ILE A 103 15.68 19.77 -6.71
N PHE A 104 14.42 19.42 -6.96
CA PHE A 104 13.65 19.99 -8.07
C PHE A 104 13.48 21.51 -7.93
N THR A 105 13.10 21.98 -6.75
CA THR A 105 12.82 23.41 -6.48
C THR A 105 14.07 24.29 -6.39
N ARG A 106 15.22 23.74 -5.96
CA ARG A 106 16.48 24.51 -5.83
C ARG A 106 17.45 24.33 -6.98
N GLY A 107 17.46 23.15 -7.61
CA GLY A 107 18.46 22.77 -8.62
C GLY A 107 18.08 23.16 -10.05
N PHE A 108 16.80 23.27 -10.36
CA PHE A 108 16.33 23.41 -11.75
C PHE A 108 15.68 24.78 -12.00
N LYS A 109 16.41 25.67 -12.68
CA LYS A 109 15.87 26.93 -13.21
C LYS A 109 14.99 26.73 -14.45
N LYS A 110 15.09 25.56 -15.09
CA LYS A 110 14.29 25.14 -16.26
C LYS A 110 13.63 23.80 -15.95
N PHE A 111 12.45 23.60 -16.50
CA PHE A 111 11.71 22.34 -16.38
C PHE A 111 12.53 21.19 -16.97
N ASP A 112 12.82 20.17 -16.16
CA ASP A 112 13.47 18.92 -16.57
C ASP A 112 12.48 17.77 -16.46
N PHE A 113 12.14 17.21 -17.62
CA PHE A 113 11.14 16.14 -17.74
C PHE A 113 11.60 14.85 -17.05
N ASP A 114 12.91 14.61 -16.95
CA ASP A 114 13.46 13.38 -16.37
C ASP A 114 13.30 13.37 -14.85
N VAL A 115 13.52 14.53 -14.24
CA VAL A 115 13.33 14.74 -12.80
C VAL A 115 11.86 14.65 -12.43
N VAL A 116 10.97 15.26 -13.23
CA VAL A 116 9.52 15.19 -13.00
C VAL A 116 9.02 13.76 -13.14
N PHE A 117 9.49 13.03 -14.15
CA PHE A 117 9.17 11.62 -14.31
C PHE A 117 9.64 10.76 -13.14
N LEU A 118 10.87 10.99 -12.65
CA LEU A 118 11.40 10.29 -11.48
C LEU A 118 10.56 10.56 -10.22
N MET A 119 10.18 11.81 -9.98
CA MET A 119 9.29 12.18 -8.87
C MET A 119 7.93 11.49 -8.99
N TYR A 120 7.38 11.42 -10.21
CA TYR A 120 6.12 10.75 -10.47
C TYR A 120 6.18 9.24 -10.21
N CYS A 121 7.32 8.60 -10.47
CA CYS A 121 7.50 7.17 -10.21
C CYS A 121 7.62 6.85 -8.70
N VAL A 122 8.22 7.76 -7.91
CA VAL A 122 8.49 7.53 -6.48
C VAL A 122 7.31 7.95 -5.61
N TRP A 123 6.60 9.02 -5.96
CA TRP A 123 5.48 9.58 -5.18
C TRP A 123 4.38 8.57 -4.78
N PRO A 124 3.97 7.61 -5.64
CA PRO A 124 2.91 6.69 -5.28
C PRO A 124 3.30 5.67 -4.21
N LEU A 125 4.60 5.42 -4.01
CA LEU A 125 5.09 4.42 -3.06
C LEU A 125 4.71 4.74 -1.60
N PRO A 126 4.97 5.96 -1.06
CA PRO A 126 4.46 6.35 0.25
C PRO A 126 2.94 6.21 0.40
N LEU A 127 2.18 6.54 -0.66
CA LEU A 127 0.70 6.48 -0.63
C LEU A 127 0.19 5.03 -0.54
N MET A 128 0.70 4.14 -1.38
CA MET A 128 0.37 2.70 -1.34
C MET A 128 0.73 2.11 0.03
N PHE A 129 1.93 2.43 0.52
CA PHE A 129 2.43 1.95 1.79
C PHE A 129 1.57 2.43 2.96
N LEU A 130 1.25 3.73 3.01
CA LEU A 130 0.39 4.32 4.04
C LEU A 130 -0.99 3.66 4.04
N TYR A 131 -1.58 3.51 2.86
CA TYR A 131 -2.93 2.97 2.74
C TYR A 131 -3.02 1.54 3.26
N ARG A 132 -2.07 0.68 2.87
CA ARG A 132 -1.98 -0.70 3.37
C ARG A 132 -1.72 -0.78 4.88
N ASN A 133 -1.04 0.22 5.47
CA ASN A 133 -0.79 0.31 6.91
C ASN A 133 -1.98 0.84 7.75
N ILE A 134 -2.90 1.60 7.13
CA ILE A 134 -4.12 2.08 7.78
C ILE A 134 -5.13 0.95 7.95
N GLU A 135 -5.10 -0.02 7.03
CA GLU A 135 -5.96 -1.17 7.07
C GLU A 135 -5.76 -1.98 8.35
N LYS A 136 -6.88 -2.44 8.92
CA LYS A 136 -6.84 -3.24 10.14
C LYS A 136 -6.43 -4.66 9.78
N GLU A 137 -5.66 -5.26 10.67
CA GLU A 137 -5.14 -6.62 10.50
C GLU A 137 -5.71 -7.53 11.56
N GLY A 138 -5.62 -8.83 11.29
CA GLY A 138 -6.11 -9.87 12.18
C GLY A 138 -6.71 -11.02 11.40
N ILE A 139 -7.65 -11.70 12.03
CA ILE A 139 -8.26 -12.91 11.49
C ILE A 139 -9.79 -12.80 11.53
N GLY A 140 -10.45 -13.41 10.57
CA GLY A 140 -11.90 -13.44 10.47
C GLY A 140 -12.38 -14.63 9.66
N GLU A 141 -13.68 -14.74 9.46
CA GLU A 141 -14.28 -15.91 8.79
C GLU A 141 -13.72 -16.14 7.38
N GLY A 142 -13.39 -15.07 6.64
CA GLY A 142 -12.84 -15.17 5.29
C GLY A 142 -11.36 -15.52 5.19
N GLY A 143 -10.61 -15.46 6.29
CA GLY A 143 -9.17 -15.72 6.30
C GLY A 143 -8.37 -14.78 7.22
N VAL A 144 -7.07 -14.73 6.96
CA VAL A 144 -6.12 -13.85 7.62
C VAL A 144 -5.96 -12.55 6.83
N HIS A 145 -6.26 -11.43 7.46
CA HIS A 145 -6.13 -10.10 6.89
C HIS A 145 -4.77 -9.51 7.27
N TYR A 146 -3.94 -9.27 6.27
CA TYR A 146 -2.55 -8.86 6.42
C TYR A 146 -2.18 -7.84 5.34
N TRP A 147 -1.73 -6.64 5.73
CA TRP A 147 -1.26 -5.59 4.82
C TRP A 147 -2.25 -5.20 3.70
N GLY A 148 -3.55 -5.13 4.04
CA GLY A 148 -4.62 -4.86 3.07
C GLY A 148 -4.97 -6.04 2.15
N GLU A 149 -4.28 -7.18 2.29
CA GLU A 149 -4.56 -8.42 1.59
C GLU A 149 -5.30 -9.41 2.50
N ILE A 150 -5.95 -10.39 1.86
CA ILE A 150 -6.67 -11.46 2.56
C ILE A 150 -6.13 -12.79 2.07
N ILE A 151 -5.60 -13.55 3.02
CA ILE A 151 -5.09 -14.89 2.83
C ILE A 151 -6.19 -15.82 3.30
N LYS A 152 -6.87 -16.43 2.33
CA LYS A 152 -7.92 -17.40 2.61
C LYS A 152 -7.38 -18.61 3.37
N TRP A 153 -8.24 -19.28 4.12
CA TRP A 153 -7.89 -20.43 4.95
C TRP A 153 -7.26 -21.59 4.16
N ASP A 154 -7.67 -21.83 2.91
CA ASP A 154 -7.08 -22.85 2.03
C ASP A 154 -5.60 -22.61 1.71
N LYS A 155 -5.08 -21.41 1.99
CA LYS A 155 -3.67 -21.04 1.80
C LYS A 155 -2.90 -20.99 3.10
N VAL A 156 -3.56 -21.10 4.25
CA VAL A 156 -2.90 -21.17 5.55
C VAL A 156 -2.41 -22.60 5.74
N LEU A 157 -1.12 -22.75 6.03
CA LEU A 157 -0.48 -24.06 6.14
C LEU A 157 -0.44 -24.56 7.58
N ARG A 158 -0.22 -23.65 8.53
CA ARG A 158 -0.18 -23.92 9.98
C ARG A 158 -0.17 -22.62 10.76
N TYR A 159 -0.39 -22.71 12.06
CA TYR A 159 -0.20 -21.61 13.01
C TYR A 159 0.59 -22.09 14.24
N SER A 160 1.17 -21.14 14.99
CA SER A 160 1.80 -21.44 16.27
C SER A 160 1.72 -20.27 17.23
N PHE A 161 1.67 -20.58 18.52
CA PHE A 161 1.71 -19.60 19.60
C PHE A 161 3.06 -19.66 20.32
N ARG A 162 3.66 -18.50 20.58
CA ARG A 162 4.84 -18.37 21.43
C ARG A 162 4.67 -17.16 22.35
N GLY A 163 4.35 -17.41 23.62
CA GLY A 163 3.89 -16.36 24.54
C GLY A 163 2.61 -15.72 24.00
N ASP A 164 2.66 -14.40 23.81
CA ASP A 164 1.54 -13.58 23.28
C ASP A 164 1.66 -13.33 21.78
N THR A 165 2.58 -14.05 21.10
CA THR A 165 2.75 -13.96 19.65
C THR A 165 2.08 -15.16 18.98
N LEU A 166 1.13 -14.89 18.08
CA LEU A 166 0.61 -15.83 17.09
C LEU A 166 1.39 -15.67 15.79
N THR A 167 1.93 -16.76 15.24
CA THR A 167 2.53 -16.77 13.91
C THR A 167 1.68 -17.62 12.99
N VAL A 168 1.15 -17.01 11.92
CA VAL A 168 0.45 -17.75 10.86
C VAL A 168 1.40 -17.97 9.68
N VAL A 169 1.55 -19.21 9.24
CA VAL A 169 2.34 -19.59 8.08
C VAL A 169 1.41 -19.86 6.91
N SER A 170 1.65 -19.20 5.78
CA SER A 170 0.77 -19.32 4.61
C SER A 170 1.52 -19.33 3.30
N ARG A 171 0.88 -19.86 2.26
CA ARG A 171 1.38 -19.84 0.88
C ARG A 171 0.86 -18.60 0.16
N SER A 172 1.76 -17.70 -0.19
CA SER A 172 1.49 -16.59 -1.10
C SER A 172 1.95 -16.97 -2.52
N LYS A 173 1.30 -16.39 -3.52
CA LYS A 173 1.78 -16.46 -4.91
C LYS A 173 2.05 -15.04 -5.39
N SER A 174 3.32 -14.71 -5.57
CA SER A 174 3.81 -13.41 -6.03
C SER A 174 4.51 -13.62 -7.36
N PHE A 175 4.08 -12.92 -8.43
CA PHE A 175 4.72 -12.97 -9.75
C PHE A 175 4.97 -14.40 -10.31
N GLY A 176 4.04 -15.33 -10.05
CA GLY A 176 4.16 -16.72 -10.52
C GLY A 176 4.95 -17.64 -9.59
N VAL A 177 5.66 -17.10 -8.61
CA VAL A 177 6.43 -17.85 -7.60
C VAL A 177 5.58 -18.12 -6.36
N ASN A 178 5.61 -19.35 -5.88
CA ASN A 178 4.99 -19.71 -4.60
C ASN A 178 5.98 -19.39 -3.48
N GLU A 179 5.59 -18.50 -2.59
CA GLU A 179 6.38 -18.08 -1.43
C GLU A 179 5.67 -18.53 -0.15
N ILE A 180 6.45 -19.03 0.80
CA ILE A 180 5.95 -19.27 2.16
C ILE A 180 6.22 -18.01 2.97
N ILE A 181 5.17 -17.43 3.54
CA ILE A 181 5.27 -16.22 4.35
C ILE A 181 4.83 -16.52 5.79
N GLU A 182 5.55 -15.92 6.74
CA GLU A 182 5.24 -15.96 8.16
C GLU A 182 4.68 -14.62 8.61
N ILE A 183 3.56 -14.67 9.31
CA ILE A 183 2.79 -13.50 9.70
C ILE A 183 2.68 -13.46 11.22
N PRO A 184 3.56 -12.68 11.89
CA PRO A 184 3.55 -12.56 13.34
C PRO A 184 2.58 -11.48 13.82
N PHE A 185 1.62 -11.90 14.63
CA PHE A 185 0.66 -11.09 15.35
C PHE A 185 0.91 -11.13 16.85
N ILE A 186 0.71 -10.01 17.51
CA ILE A 186 0.63 -9.84 18.96
C ILE A 186 -0.85 -9.93 19.32
N ILE A 187 -1.14 -10.78 20.29
CA ILE A 187 -2.46 -10.99 20.87
C ILE A 187 -2.56 -10.14 22.14
N GLU A 188 -3.73 -9.53 22.38
CA GLU A 188 -4.00 -8.83 23.63
C GLU A 188 -4.47 -9.85 24.69
N ASP A 189 -4.14 -9.60 25.96
CA ASP A 189 -4.48 -10.51 27.07
C ASP A 189 -5.99 -10.76 27.13
N GLY A 190 -6.39 -12.03 27.09
CA GLY A 190 -7.78 -12.47 27.17
C GLY A 190 -8.33 -13.19 25.93
N ASP A 191 -7.83 -12.89 24.73
CA ASP A 191 -8.38 -13.45 23.48
C ASP A 191 -7.71 -14.78 23.04
N LYS A 192 -6.64 -15.21 23.73
CA LYS A 192 -5.77 -16.29 23.25
C LYS A 192 -6.50 -17.61 23.08
N ILE A 193 -7.29 -18.02 24.06
CA ILE A 193 -8.00 -19.31 24.07
C ILE A 193 -9.03 -19.34 22.93
N ASP A 194 -9.84 -18.30 22.82
CA ASP A 194 -10.85 -18.17 21.77
C ASP A 194 -10.22 -18.13 20.36
N ILE A 195 -9.07 -17.46 20.20
CA ILE A 195 -8.34 -17.43 18.93
C ILE A 195 -7.79 -18.82 18.59
N GLU A 196 -7.29 -19.56 19.59
CA GLU A 196 -6.75 -20.91 19.41
C GLU A 196 -7.83 -21.91 18.97
N GLU A 197 -9.00 -21.89 19.63
CA GLU A 197 -10.17 -22.68 19.23
C GLU A 197 -10.66 -22.31 17.83
N PHE A 198 -10.73 -21.02 17.52
CA PHE A 198 -11.12 -20.59 16.18
C PHE A 198 -10.13 -21.04 15.10
N LEU A 199 -8.82 -21.04 15.38
CA LEU A 199 -7.81 -21.45 14.41
C LEU A 199 -7.79 -22.97 14.22
N SER A 200 -8.02 -23.76 15.27
CA SER A 200 -8.08 -25.23 15.14
C SER A 200 -9.25 -25.65 14.26
N GLU A 201 -10.41 -24.99 14.36
CA GLU A 201 -11.55 -25.23 13.48
C GLU A 201 -11.28 -24.91 12.00
N LYS A 202 -10.48 -23.86 11.73
CA LYS A 202 -10.27 -23.35 10.36
C LYS A 202 -9.10 -24.00 9.64
N VAL A 203 -8.03 -24.31 10.36
CA VAL A 203 -6.77 -24.81 9.79
C VAL A 203 -6.61 -26.31 10.00
N GLY A 204 -7.23 -26.87 11.05
CA GLY A 204 -6.89 -28.19 11.56
C GLY A 204 -5.60 -28.16 12.39
N GLU A 205 -5.35 -29.24 13.15
CA GLU A 205 -4.08 -29.47 13.85
C GLU A 205 -2.91 -29.74 12.88
#